data_AF-A0A9W6MAA3-F1
#
_entry.id   AF-A0A9W6MAA3-F1
#
_cell.length_a   1.000
_cell.length_b   1.000
_cell.length_c   1.000
_cell.angle_alpha   90.00
_cell.angle_beta   90.00
_cell.angle_gamma   90.00
#
_symmetry.space_group_name_H-M   'P 1'
#
loop_
_entity.id
_entity.type
_entity.pdbx_description
1 polymer ?
#
loop_
_entity_poly.entity_id
_entity_poly.type
_entity_poly.pdbx_seq_one_letter_code
_entity_poly.pdbx_strand_id
1 'polypeptide(L)'
;MSTAEAAPSAAPAAGKLPGAEIIGRIRRLIIVTLLATAAYMMLTGASRGFCPGGITGDGRFLDAFGQITDVAPDCITLSLKPSPLVLVALIGLVFGTLSAVQRRAVDTASALRYLNRAMVIIVVLALVAGLIAHVWFRLLPLETWAETRTLFYPFPFGAVDMTVSPMTGP
;
A
#
# COMPACT_ATOMS: atom_id res chain seq x y z
N MET A 1 2.72 -79.31 4.35
CA MET A 1 4.00 -78.65 4.01
C MET A 1 3.67 -77.44 3.15
N SER A 2 4.11 -76.25 3.60
CA SER A 2 4.51 -75.04 2.88
C SER A 2 3.73 -74.56 1.64
N THR A 3 3.41 -73.28 1.44
CA THR A 3 3.68 -72.02 2.16
C THR A 3 2.69 -70.98 1.63
N ALA A 4 2.03 -70.24 2.52
CA ALA A 4 1.32 -69.02 2.16
C ALA A 4 2.35 -67.92 1.88
N GLU A 5 2.45 -67.50 0.62
CA GLU A 5 3.29 -66.38 0.20
C GLU A 5 2.63 -65.07 0.68
N ALA A 6 3.21 -64.46 1.70
CA ALA A 6 2.82 -63.14 2.15
C ALA A 6 3.27 -62.10 1.11
N ALA A 7 2.31 -61.46 0.45
CA ALA A 7 2.59 -60.34 -0.45
C ALA A 7 3.28 -59.20 0.33
N PRO A 8 4.30 -58.55 -0.24
CA PRO A 8 5.02 -57.46 0.40
C PRO A 8 4.09 -56.26 0.59
N SER A 9 3.91 -55.87 1.86
CA SER A 9 3.28 -54.60 2.25
C SER A 9 4.09 -53.46 1.64
N ALA A 10 3.54 -52.82 0.61
CA ALA A 10 4.12 -51.62 0.04
C ALA A 10 4.19 -50.54 1.13
N ALA A 11 5.40 -50.21 1.55
CA ALA A 11 5.65 -49.07 2.42
C ALA A 11 5.02 -47.82 1.79
N PRO A 12 4.26 -46.99 2.52
CA PRO A 12 3.76 -45.74 1.98
C PRO A 12 4.97 -44.93 1.55
N ALA A 13 5.07 -44.63 0.25
CA ALA A 13 6.01 -43.65 -0.26
C ALA A 13 5.91 -42.42 0.63
N ALA A 14 7.05 -41.89 1.08
CA ALA A 14 7.15 -40.72 1.95
C ALA A 14 6.48 -39.52 1.26
N GLY A 15 5.15 -39.46 1.40
CA GLY A 15 4.27 -38.58 0.69
C GLY A 15 4.20 -37.27 1.43
N LYS A 16 4.39 -36.16 0.70
CA LYS A 16 4.12 -34.82 1.20
C LYS A 16 2.77 -34.83 1.93
N LEU A 17 2.76 -34.27 3.14
CA LEU A 17 1.56 -34.18 3.99
C LEU A 17 0.35 -33.75 3.15
N PRO A 18 -0.81 -34.41 3.27
CA PRO A 18 -2.02 -33.98 2.59
C PRO A 18 -2.28 -32.51 2.91
N GLY A 19 -2.32 -31.67 1.88
CA GLY A 19 -2.48 -30.21 2.01
C GLY A 19 -1.19 -29.37 1.97
N ALA A 20 0.00 -29.98 1.85
CA ALA A 20 1.27 -29.24 1.74
C ALA A 20 1.29 -28.24 0.57
N GLU A 21 0.65 -28.58 -0.55
CA GLU A 21 0.52 -27.70 -1.70
C GLU A 21 -0.36 -26.46 -1.41
N ILE A 22 -1.47 -26.65 -0.68
CA ILE A 22 -2.38 -25.57 -0.28
C ILE A 22 -1.67 -24.63 0.71
N ILE A 23 -0.98 -25.18 1.71
CA ILE A 23 -0.22 -24.40 2.69
C ILE A 23 0.90 -23.61 1.99
N GLY A 24 1.62 -24.22 1.06
CA GLY A 24 2.63 -23.53 0.25
C GLY A 24 2.04 -22.36 -0.55
N ARG A 25 0.82 -22.52 -1.08
CA ARG A 25 0.13 -21.47 -1.82
C ARG A 25 -0.40 -20.34 -0.92
N ILE A 26 -0.91 -20.67 0.27
CA ILE A 26 -1.30 -19.67 1.28
C ILE A 26 -0.09 -18.86 1.74
N ARG A 27 1.04 -19.51 2.01
CA ARG A 27 2.29 -18.80 2.36
C ARG A 27 2.70 -17.83 1.25
N ARG A 28 2.62 -18.27 -0.01
CA ARG A 28 2.91 -17.40 -1.16
C ARG A 28 1.92 -16.25 -1.29
N LEU A 29 0.62 -16.47 -1.02
CA LEU A 29 -0.37 -15.40 -0.97
C LEU A 29 0.01 -14.35 0.07
N ILE A 30 0.32 -14.77 1.30
CA ILE A 30 0.72 -13.86 2.39
C ILE A 30 1.95 -13.04 2.00
N ILE A 31 3.00 -13.69 1.45
CA ILE A 31 4.20 -13.00 0.99
C ILE A 31 3.87 -11.98 -0.10
N VAL A 32 3.04 -12.35 -1.09
CA VAL A 32 2.62 -11.43 -2.16
C VAL A 32 1.83 -10.26 -1.61
N THR A 33 0.94 -10.47 -0.64
CA THR A 33 0.22 -9.38 0.02
C THR A 33 1.17 -8.46 0.75
N LEU A 34 2.14 -8.99 1.50
CA LEU A 34 3.14 -8.18 2.20
C LEU A 34 3.96 -7.33 1.23
N LEU A 35 4.41 -7.92 0.11
CA LEU A 35 5.13 -7.21 -0.93
C LEU A 35 4.26 -6.14 -1.61
N ALA A 36 3.00 -6.44 -1.91
CA ALA A 36 2.07 -5.50 -2.51
C ALA A 36 1.77 -4.32 -1.57
N THR A 37 1.56 -4.60 -0.27
CA THR A 37 1.40 -3.56 0.75
C THR A 37 2.66 -2.71 0.86
N ALA A 38 3.85 -3.31 0.90
CA ALA A 38 5.10 -2.56 0.94
C ALA A 38 5.29 -1.67 -0.30
N ALA A 39 4.97 -2.19 -1.49
CA ALA A 39 5.00 -1.41 -2.73
C ALA A 39 4.01 -0.23 -2.68
N TYR A 40 2.78 -0.46 -2.19
CA TYR A 40 1.79 0.60 -1.99
C TYR A 40 2.31 1.67 -1.01
N MET A 41 2.86 1.26 0.13
CA MET A 41 3.46 2.19 1.11
C MET A 41 4.56 3.04 0.47
N MET A 42 5.47 2.43 -0.29
CA MET A 42 6.53 3.13 -1.01
C MET A 42 5.96 4.14 -2.03
N LEU A 43 4.95 3.75 -2.80
CA LEU A 43 4.29 4.63 -3.77
C LEU A 43 3.61 5.84 -3.10
N THR A 44 3.06 5.63 -1.89
CA THR A 44 2.39 6.68 -1.12
C THR A 44 3.31 7.50 -0.22
N GLY A 45 4.62 7.21 -0.15
CA GLY A 45 5.57 7.91 0.73
C GLY A 45 6.19 9.17 0.13
N ALA A 46 5.41 10.01 -0.56
CA ALA A 46 5.89 11.22 -1.23
C ALA A 46 5.59 12.48 -0.41
N SER A 47 6.51 13.43 -0.34
CA SER A 47 6.30 14.76 0.27
C SER A 47 6.67 15.88 -0.70
N ARG A 48 5.98 17.02 -0.60
CA ARG A 48 6.27 18.25 -1.35
C ARG A 48 6.07 19.45 -0.43
N GLY A 49 7.00 20.39 -0.46
CA GLY A 49 6.92 21.65 0.28
C GLY A 49 6.86 22.85 -0.66
N PHE A 50 6.20 23.91 -0.21
CA PHE A 50 6.21 25.23 -0.83
C PHE A 50 6.29 26.30 0.26
N CYS A 51 7.25 27.21 0.13
CA CYS A 51 7.34 28.41 0.95
C CYS A 51 7.11 29.61 0.02
N PRO A 52 6.07 30.41 0.23
CA PRO A 52 5.80 31.58 -0.61
C PRO A 52 6.86 32.68 -0.43
N GLY A 53 7.58 32.71 0.69
CA GLY A 53 8.65 33.68 0.99
C GLY A 53 10.07 33.11 0.85
N GLY A 54 11.05 33.88 1.32
CA GLY A 54 12.47 33.51 1.25
C GLY A 54 13.35 34.19 2.30
N ILE A 55 14.66 34.00 2.18
CA ILE A 55 15.66 34.65 3.04
C ILE A 55 16.61 35.45 2.15
N THR A 56 16.82 36.71 2.49
CA THR A 56 17.80 37.59 1.83
C THR A 56 19.24 37.15 2.13
N GLY A 57 20.22 37.60 1.35
CA GLY A 57 21.65 37.36 1.65
C GLY A 57 22.09 37.91 3.01
N ASP A 58 21.35 38.88 3.56
CA ASP A 58 21.60 39.51 4.85
C ASP A 58 20.85 38.83 6.02
N GLY A 59 20.20 37.69 5.78
CA GLY A 59 19.50 36.90 6.81
C GLY A 59 18.10 37.39 7.18
N ARG A 60 17.56 38.41 6.49
CA ARG A 60 16.18 38.89 6.70
C ARG A 60 15.17 38.07 5.91
N PHE A 61 13.94 37.96 6.43
CA PHE A 61 12.86 37.25 5.76
C PHE A 61 12.22 38.10 4.64
N LEU A 62 11.81 37.43 3.58
CA LEU A 62 11.03 37.95 2.47
C LEU A 62 9.63 37.34 2.52
N ASP A 63 8.61 38.17 2.37
CA ASP A 63 7.23 37.71 2.23
C ASP A 63 6.94 37.16 0.82
N ALA A 64 5.68 36.76 0.59
CA ALA A 64 5.22 36.23 -0.70
C ALA A 64 5.34 37.22 -1.88
N PHE A 65 5.45 38.52 -1.59
CA PHE A 65 5.56 39.59 -2.57
C PHE A 65 7.01 40.09 -2.72
N GLY A 66 7.98 39.40 -2.10
CA GLY A 66 9.39 39.78 -2.11
C GLY A 66 9.70 41.04 -1.30
N GLN A 67 8.81 41.44 -0.39
CA GLN A 67 9.06 42.53 0.55
C GLN A 67 9.76 42.03 1.80
N ILE A 68 10.62 42.86 2.37
CA ILE A 68 11.33 42.51 3.60
C ILE A 68 10.34 42.59 4.76
N THR A 69 10.27 41.52 5.55
CA THR A 69 9.40 41.40 6.71
C THR A 69 10.21 40.92 7.91
N ASP A 70 9.79 41.34 9.11
CA ASP A 70 10.35 40.86 10.37
C ASP A 70 9.60 39.61 10.89
N VAL A 71 8.54 39.18 10.19
CA VAL A 71 7.76 37.97 10.49
C VAL A 71 8.21 36.82 9.59
N ALA A 72 8.57 35.69 10.18
CA ALA A 72 8.94 34.49 9.43
C ALA A 72 7.75 33.97 8.59
N PRO A 73 7.89 33.83 7.25
CA PRO A 73 6.83 33.34 6.40
C PRO A 73 6.53 31.86 6.67
N ASP A 74 5.26 31.48 6.59
CA ASP A 74 4.81 30.10 6.78
C ASP A 74 5.18 29.22 5.57
N CYS A 75 5.86 28.11 5.83
CA CYS A 75 6.13 27.07 4.85
C CYS A 75 5.07 25.96 4.95
N ILE A 76 4.50 25.60 3.81
CA ILE A 76 3.51 24.53 3.69
C ILE A 76 4.21 23.26 3.23
N THR A 77 4.08 22.17 3.97
CA THR A 77 4.52 20.84 3.53
C THR A 77 3.32 19.92 3.42
N LEU A 78 3.15 19.31 2.25
CA LEU A 78 2.19 18.25 1.99
C LEU A 78 2.91 16.90 2.02
N SER A 79 2.40 15.98 2.83
CA SER A 79 2.86 14.60 2.87
C SER A 79 1.74 13.67 2.41
N LEU A 80 2.01 12.89 1.37
CA LEU A 80 1.17 11.78 0.98
C LEU A 80 1.31 10.66 2.02
N LYS A 81 0.18 10.11 2.45
CA LYS A 81 0.08 9.00 3.38
C LYS A 81 -0.76 7.88 2.78
N PRO A 82 -0.49 6.63 3.17
CA PRO A 82 -1.29 5.49 2.77
C PRO A 82 -2.72 5.61 3.30
N SER A 83 -3.70 5.26 2.46
CA SER A 83 -5.11 5.28 2.85
C SER A 83 -5.44 4.09 3.77
N PRO A 84 -6.02 4.33 4.96
CA PRO A 84 -6.50 3.27 5.83
C PRO A 84 -7.52 2.34 5.14
N LEU A 85 -8.34 2.87 4.22
CA LEU A 85 -9.35 2.10 3.50
C LEU A 85 -8.74 1.09 2.54
N VAL A 86 -7.66 1.45 1.83
CA VAL A 86 -6.95 0.52 0.94
C VAL A 86 -6.32 -0.59 1.76
N LEU A 87 -5.73 -0.27 2.92
CA LEU A 87 -5.17 -1.26 3.83
C LEU A 87 -6.25 -2.23 4.36
N VAL A 88 -7.41 -1.72 4.79
CA VAL A 88 -8.55 -2.55 5.22
C VAL A 88 -9.06 -3.41 4.07
N ALA A 89 -9.13 -2.89 2.85
CA ALA A 89 -9.55 -3.65 1.67
C ALA A 89 -8.59 -4.80 1.34
N LEU A 90 -7.27 -4.57 1.42
CA LEU A 90 -6.26 -5.61 1.22
C LEU A 90 -6.38 -6.72 2.26
N ILE A 91 -6.55 -6.35 3.53
CA ILE A 91 -6.76 -7.28 4.63
C ILE A 91 -8.06 -8.08 4.39
N GLY A 92 -9.17 -7.40 4.10
CA GLY A 92 -10.46 -8.00 3.83
C GLY A 92 -10.41 -8.97 2.64
N LEU A 93 -9.60 -8.70 1.62
CA LEU A 93 -9.45 -9.61 0.48
C LEU A 93 -8.72 -10.90 0.87
N VAL A 94 -7.68 -10.82 1.70
CA VAL A 94 -7.00 -12.01 2.22
C VAL A 94 -7.96 -12.86 3.06
N PHE A 95 -8.66 -12.26 4.02
CA PHE A 95 -9.62 -12.99 4.86
C PHE A 95 -10.79 -13.55 4.04
N GLY A 96 -11.31 -12.77 3.09
CA GLY A 96 -12.39 -13.19 2.20
C GLY A 96 -11.99 -14.36 1.31
N THR A 97 -10.76 -14.37 0.81
CA THR A 97 -10.26 -15.47 -0.05
C THR A 97 -9.99 -16.73 0.76
N LEU A 98 -9.42 -16.62 1.96
CA LEU A 98 -9.27 -17.76 2.89
C LEU A 98 -10.64 -18.34 3.29
N SER A 99 -11.61 -17.48 3.61
CA SER A 99 -12.99 -17.89 3.93
C SER A 99 -13.67 -18.55 2.73
N ALA A 100 -13.47 -18.03 1.53
CA ALA A 100 -14.02 -18.60 0.30
C ALA A 100 -13.42 -19.98 0.00
N VAL A 101 -12.11 -20.16 0.19
CA VAL A 101 -11.46 -21.46 0.04
C VAL A 101 -12.02 -22.46 1.05
N GLN A 102 -12.15 -22.09 2.33
CA GLN A 102 -12.70 -22.99 3.35
C GLN A 102 -14.17 -23.36 3.11
N ARG A 103 -14.99 -22.43 2.63
CA ARG A 103 -16.44 -22.64 2.45
C ARG A 103 -16.83 -23.24 1.10
N ARG A 104 -16.03 -23.03 0.05
CA ARG A 104 -16.42 -23.34 -1.34
C ARG A 104 -15.47 -24.29 -2.07
N ALA A 105 -14.28 -24.57 -1.56
CA ALA A 105 -13.39 -25.51 -2.23
C ALA A 105 -13.87 -26.95 -2.01
N VAL A 106 -14.38 -27.55 -3.09
CA VAL A 106 -14.71 -28.98 -3.14
C VAL A 106 -13.49 -29.81 -3.54
N ASP A 107 -12.55 -29.18 -4.26
CA ASP A 107 -11.36 -29.79 -4.83
C ASP A 107 -10.11 -28.88 -4.74
N THR A 108 -8.92 -29.51 -4.70
CA THR A 108 -7.62 -28.82 -4.61
C THR A 108 -7.39 -27.85 -5.77
N ALA A 109 -7.80 -28.21 -6.99
CA ALA A 109 -7.61 -27.36 -8.17
C ALA A 109 -8.44 -26.07 -8.09
N SER A 110 -9.66 -26.13 -7.57
CA SER A 110 -10.49 -24.94 -7.31
C SER A 110 -9.89 -24.06 -6.22
N ALA A 111 -9.36 -24.62 -5.13
CA ALA A 111 -8.68 -23.84 -4.10
C ALA A 111 -7.49 -23.04 -4.67
N LEU A 112 -6.67 -23.67 -5.52
CA LEU A 112 -5.53 -23.01 -6.15
C LEU A 112 -5.96 -21.89 -7.12
N ARG A 113 -7.07 -22.06 -7.84
CA ARG A 113 -7.64 -21.01 -8.72
C ARG A 113 -8.08 -19.79 -7.92
N TYR A 114 -8.74 -19.97 -6.79
CA TYR A 114 -9.12 -18.86 -5.91
C TYR A 114 -7.91 -18.12 -5.37
N LEU A 115 -6.88 -18.85 -4.89
CA LEU A 115 -5.66 -18.24 -4.37
C LEU A 115 -4.88 -17.48 -5.47
N ASN A 116 -4.77 -18.05 -6.68
CA ASN A 116 -4.13 -17.37 -7.81
C ASN A 116 -4.84 -16.09 -8.21
N ARG A 117 -6.17 -16.13 -8.31
CA ARG A 117 -6.97 -14.95 -8.64
C ARG A 117 -6.87 -13.87 -7.56
N ALA A 118 -6.85 -14.28 -6.28
CA ALA A 118 -6.63 -13.38 -5.15
C ALA A 118 -5.29 -12.64 -5.28
N MET A 119 -4.19 -13.35 -5.54
CA MET A 119 -2.87 -12.72 -5.72
C MET A 119 -2.88 -11.64 -6.81
N VAL A 120 -3.50 -11.93 -7.96
CA VAL A 120 -3.59 -10.94 -9.05
C VAL A 120 -4.43 -9.73 -8.63
N ILE A 121 -5.58 -9.95 -7.99
CA ILE A 121 -6.44 -8.85 -7.52
C ILE A 121 -5.71 -7.97 -6.51
N ILE A 122 -4.97 -8.55 -5.55
CA ILE A 122 -4.19 -7.81 -4.54
C ILE A 122 -3.16 -6.92 -5.20
N VAL A 123 -2.37 -7.48 -6.12
CA VAL A 123 -1.30 -6.73 -6.80
C VAL A 123 -1.88 -5.61 -7.64
N VAL A 124 -2.91 -5.90 -8.45
CA VAL A 124 -3.56 -4.88 -9.29
C VAL A 124 -4.17 -3.78 -8.42
N LEU A 125 -4.87 -4.12 -7.34
CA LEU A 125 -5.48 -3.15 -6.44
C LEU A 125 -4.42 -2.23 -5.82
N ALA A 126 -3.34 -2.79 -5.28
CA ALA A 126 -2.27 -2.03 -4.65
C ALA A 126 -1.57 -1.07 -5.63
N LEU A 127 -1.25 -1.56 -6.84
CA LEU A 127 -0.59 -0.75 -7.86
C LEU A 127 -1.49 0.35 -8.41
N VAL A 128 -2.74 0.02 -8.74
CA VAL A 128 -3.70 1.00 -9.28
C VAL A 128 -4.02 2.08 -8.23
N ALA A 129 -4.27 1.69 -6.98
CA ALA A 129 -4.51 2.64 -5.91
C ALA A 129 -3.31 3.56 -5.69
N GLY A 130 -2.08 3.01 -5.65
CA GLY A 130 -0.85 3.78 -5.50
C GLY A 130 -0.61 4.74 -6.67
N LEU A 131 -0.84 4.28 -7.91
CA LEU A 131 -0.68 5.10 -9.11
C LEU A 131 -1.67 6.27 -9.12
N ILE A 132 -2.95 6.01 -8.85
CA ILE A 132 -3.99 7.05 -8.79
C ILE A 132 -3.62 8.08 -7.72
N ALA A 133 -3.24 7.63 -6.52
CA ALA A 133 -2.81 8.52 -5.44
C ALA A 133 -1.61 9.40 -5.85
N HIS A 134 -0.61 8.82 -6.52
CA HIS A 134 0.59 9.54 -6.92
C HIS A 134 0.34 10.54 -8.06
N VAL A 135 -0.44 10.14 -9.08
CA VAL A 135 -0.80 11.01 -10.21
C VAL A 135 -1.60 12.21 -9.73
N TRP A 136 -2.58 11.99 -8.86
CA TRP A 136 -3.34 13.09 -8.29
C TRP A 136 -2.47 13.98 -7.41
N PHE A 137 -1.61 13.41 -6.55
CA PHE A 137 -0.69 14.19 -5.73
C PHE A 137 0.24 15.10 -6.56
N ARG A 138 0.63 14.68 -7.77
CA ARG A 138 1.39 15.50 -8.73
C ARG A 138 0.57 16.64 -9.32
N LEU A 139 -0.72 16.41 -9.57
CA LEU A 139 -1.66 17.38 -10.15
C LEU A 139 -2.15 18.42 -9.14
N LEU A 140 -1.96 18.23 -7.83
CA LEU A 140 -2.37 19.20 -6.82
C LEU A 140 -1.56 20.50 -6.98
N PRO A 141 -2.20 21.63 -7.34
CA PRO A 141 -1.50 22.89 -7.58
C PRO A 141 -1.25 23.58 -6.24
N LEU A 142 -0.05 23.43 -5.65
CA LEU A 142 0.32 23.94 -4.30
C LEU A 142 0.10 25.45 -4.11
N GLU A 143 0.08 26.19 -5.21
CA GLU A 143 0.08 27.66 -5.26
C GLU A 143 -1.26 28.26 -4.81
N THR A 144 -2.38 27.57 -5.06
CA THR A 144 -3.73 28.04 -4.68
C THR A 144 -4.14 27.63 -3.25
N TRP A 145 -3.31 26.85 -2.54
CA TRP A 145 -3.65 26.29 -1.23
C TRP A 145 -3.57 27.31 -0.09
N ALA A 146 -2.88 28.43 -0.31
CA ALA A 146 -2.86 29.55 0.63
C ALA A 146 -4.27 30.13 0.85
N GLU A 147 -5.18 30.02 -0.14
CA GLU A 147 -6.45 30.73 -0.13
C GLU A 147 -7.68 29.86 0.14
N THR A 148 -7.79 28.64 -0.41
CA THR A 148 -9.11 28.00 -0.58
C THR A 148 -9.51 26.95 0.48
N ARG A 149 -8.60 26.45 1.34
CA ARG A 149 -8.82 25.48 2.45
C ARG A 149 -9.76 24.27 2.18
N THR A 150 -10.13 23.98 0.94
CA THR A 150 -11.13 22.96 0.58
C THR A 150 -10.44 21.83 -0.19
N LEU A 151 -10.42 20.66 0.45
CA LEU A 151 -9.71 19.46 0.00
C LEU A 151 -10.57 18.66 -0.97
N PHE A 152 -10.27 18.72 -2.27
CA PHE A 152 -10.73 17.73 -3.25
C PHE A 152 -9.61 16.71 -3.50
N TYR A 153 -9.42 15.81 -2.54
CA TYR A 153 -8.49 14.69 -2.67
C TYR A 153 -9.28 13.45 -3.14
N PRO A 154 -8.77 12.61 -4.07
CA PRO A 154 -9.47 11.41 -4.55
C PRO A 154 -9.42 10.32 -3.49
N PHE A 155 -10.23 10.52 -2.45
CA PHE A 155 -10.65 9.46 -1.58
C PHE A 155 -11.28 8.35 -2.44
N PRO A 156 -10.95 7.06 -2.22
CA PRO A 156 -10.29 6.49 -1.04
C PRO A 156 -8.81 6.08 -1.23
N PHE A 157 -8.09 6.56 -2.25
CA PHE A 157 -6.83 5.92 -2.69
C PHE A 157 -5.55 6.36 -1.95
N GLY A 158 -5.61 7.46 -1.21
CA GLY A 158 -4.53 7.94 -0.34
C GLY A 158 -5.07 8.95 0.67
N ALA A 159 -4.19 9.53 1.48
CA ALA A 159 -4.48 10.66 2.34
C ALA A 159 -3.36 11.70 2.20
N VAL A 160 -3.66 12.98 2.35
CA VAL A 160 -2.64 14.04 2.36
C VAL A 160 -2.73 14.77 3.69
N ASP A 161 -1.60 14.83 4.38
CA ASP A 161 -1.44 15.67 5.55
C ASP A 161 -0.72 16.95 5.19
N MET A 162 -1.27 18.07 5.66
CA MET A 162 -0.70 19.40 5.51
C MET A 162 -0.11 19.83 6.85
N THR A 163 1.18 20.12 6.86
CA THR A 163 1.86 20.72 8.01
C THR A 163 2.34 22.11 7.62
N VAL A 164 1.93 23.11 8.38
CA VAL A 164 2.43 24.48 8.26
C VAL A 164 3.49 24.68 9.32
N SER A 165 4.66 25.17 8.93
CA SER A 165 5.76 25.44 9.84
C SER A 165 6.41 26.76 9.48
N PRO A 166 6.75 27.61 10.47
CA PRO A 166 7.41 28.88 10.19
C PRO A 166 8.77 28.61 9.55
N MET A 167 9.14 29.43 8.57
CA MET A 167 10.48 29.39 7.98
C MET A 167 11.51 29.63 9.07
N THR A 168 12.41 28.66 9.26
CA THR A 168 13.54 28.80 10.18
C THR A 168 14.68 29.48 9.44
N GLY A 169 15.07 30.66 9.92
CA GLY A 169 16.27 31.35 9.44
C GLY A 169 17.55 30.63 9.90
N PRO A 170 18.71 30.94 9.29
CA PRO A 170 20.02 30.53 9.80
C PRO A 170 20.30 31.08 11.20
#